data_AF-A0A524Q6C6-F1
#
_entry.id   AF-A0A524Q6C6-F1
#
_cell.length_a   1.000
_cell.length_b   1.000
_cell.length_c   1.000
_cell.angle_alpha   90.00
_cell.angle_beta   90.00
_cell.angle_gamma   90.00
#
_symmetry.space_group_name_H-M   'P 1'
#
loop_
_entity.id
_entity.type
_entity.pdbx_description
1 polymer ?
#
loop_
_entity_poly.entity_id
_entity_poly.type
_entity_poly.pdbx_seq_one_letter_code
_entity_poly.pdbx_strand_id
1 'polypeptide(L)'
;MILNDTDSPVPCFTIIAGFDSNINRLETIQTRIPLYPTYEISEMIRKLDIELAVITEPDRNIEKITERLIEGGIKGIINFTPDILTSPAESVYVRNMDIITEFRFIAALITLNDR
;
A
#
# COMPACT_ATOMS: atom_id res chain seq x y z
N MET A 1 -1.51 -0.17 10.81
CA MET A 1 -2.65 -1.12 10.78
C MET A 1 -2.35 -2.31 9.88
N ILE A 2 -2.00 -2.10 8.60
CA ILE A 2 -1.62 -3.21 7.69
C ILE A 2 -0.39 -4.00 8.19
N LEU A 3 0.65 -3.31 8.64
CA LEU A 3 1.91 -3.95 9.06
C LEU A 3 1.88 -4.58 10.47
N ASN A 4 0.77 -4.42 11.20
CA ASN A 4 0.64 -4.91 12.58
C ASN A 4 -0.29 -6.12 12.72
N ASP A 5 -0.84 -6.61 11.60
CA ASP A 5 -1.79 -7.72 11.56
C ASP A 5 -1.07 -9.02 11.17
N THR A 6 -0.05 -9.40 11.94
CA THR A 6 0.68 -10.67 11.72
C THR A 6 0.02 -11.87 12.41
N ASP A 7 -0.99 -11.62 13.25
CA ASP A 7 -1.64 -12.67 14.06
C ASP A 7 -2.84 -13.32 13.34
N SER A 8 -3.28 -12.76 12.20
CA SER A 8 -4.20 -13.41 11.28
C SER A 8 -3.63 -13.33 9.86
N PRO A 9 -3.01 -14.40 9.33
CA PRO A 9 -2.57 -14.39 7.94
C PRO A 9 -3.78 -14.08 7.07
N VAL A 10 -3.67 -13.08 6.18
CA VAL A 10 -4.60 -12.98 5.06
C VAL A 10 -4.47 -14.34 4.36
N PRO A 11 -5.54 -15.16 4.26
CA PRO A 11 -5.40 -16.51 3.74
C PRO A 11 -4.70 -16.42 2.37
N CYS A 12 -3.52 -17.04 2.26
CA CYS A 12 -2.64 -17.04 1.08
C CYS A 12 -1.69 -15.84 0.85
N PHE A 13 -1.62 -14.82 1.71
CA PHE A 13 -0.66 -13.71 1.56
C PHE A 13 0.17 -13.47 2.83
N THR A 14 1.43 -13.05 2.65
CA THR A 14 2.34 -12.67 3.73
C THR A 14 2.94 -11.31 3.43
N ILE A 15 2.91 -10.40 4.42
CA ILE A 15 3.60 -9.12 4.32
C ILE A 15 5.07 -9.38 4.67
N ILE A 16 5.96 -9.16 3.71
CA ILE A 16 7.40 -9.46 3.89
C ILE A 16 8.30 -8.22 3.87
N ALA A 17 7.76 -7.05 3.52
CA ALA A 17 8.50 -5.79 3.49
C ALA A 17 7.56 -4.58 3.69
N GLY A 18 8.06 -3.53 4.33
CA GLY A 18 7.43 -2.21 4.37
C GLY A 18 8.37 -1.14 3.81
N PHE A 19 7.80 -0.07 3.24
CA PHE A 19 8.58 1.03 2.66
C PHE A 19 8.10 2.38 3.18
N ASP A 20 9.02 3.26 3.53
CA ASP A 20 8.71 4.63 3.94
C ASP A 20 9.84 5.59 3.50
N SER A 21 9.51 6.83 3.16
CA SER A 21 10.51 7.84 2.80
C SER A 21 11.09 8.54 4.04
N ASN A 22 10.39 8.46 5.17
CA ASN A 22 10.77 9.09 6.42
C ASN A 22 11.67 8.17 7.26
N ILE A 23 12.96 8.50 7.29
CA ILE A 23 13.98 7.75 8.04
C ILE A 23 13.63 7.65 9.53
N ASN A 24 13.10 8.72 10.13
CA ASN A 24 12.70 8.69 11.54
C ASN A 24 11.60 7.66 11.79
N ARG A 25 10.66 7.47 10.86
CA ARG A 25 9.61 6.43 10.97
C ARG A 25 10.20 5.04 10.84
N LEU A 26 11.14 4.84 9.91
CA LEU A 26 11.83 3.56 9.74
C LEU A 26 12.58 3.15 11.02
N GLU A 27 13.18 4.10 11.74
CA GLU A 27 13.93 3.84 12.98
C GLU A 27 13.05 3.70 14.22
N THR A 28 11.85 4.30 14.23
CA THR A 28 10.97 4.32 15.41
C THR A 28 9.91 3.23 15.42
N ILE A 29 9.52 2.72 14.25
CA ILE A 29 8.49 1.68 14.14
C ILE A 29 9.08 0.33 14.56
N GLN A 30 8.54 -0.22 15.65
CA GLN A 30 8.81 -1.61 16.03
C GLN A 30 7.85 -2.54 15.30
N THR A 31 8.38 -3.35 14.39
CA THR A 31 7.61 -4.35 13.65
C THR A 31 8.46 -5.59 13.36
N ARG A 32 7.81 -6.72 13.10
CA ARG A 32 8.48 -7.99 12.75
C ARG A 32 8.90 -8.07 11.29
N ILE A 33 8.35 -7.20 10.44
CA ILE A 33 8.71 -7.13 9.02
C ILE A 33 9.85 -6.13 8.83
N PRO A 34 10.78 -6.39 7.91
CA PRO A 34 11.82 -5.42 7.60
C PRO A 34 11.20 -4.17 6.93
N LEU A 35 11.71 -3.01 7.32
CA LEU A 35 11.35 -1.73 6.73
C LEU A 35 12.52 -1.19 5.91
N TYR A 36 12.21 -0.64 4.74
CA TYR A 36 13.19 -0.15 3.78
C TYR A 36 12.86 1.29 3.35
N PRO A 37 13.87 2.09 2.98
CA PRO A 37 13.64 3.34 2.30
C PRO A 37 12.92 3.15 0.96
N THR A 38 12.03 4.07 0.59
CA THR A 38 11.30 4.01 -0.69
C THR A 38 12.21 3.98 -1.92
N TYR A 39 13.46 4.44 -1.81
CA TYR A 39 14.39 4.37 -2.93
C TYR A 39 14.89 2.94 -3.24
N GLU A 40 14.69 1.99 -2.34
CA GLU A 40 15.10 0.59 -2.49
C GLU A 40 13.99 -0.31 -3.05
N ILE A 41 12.80 0.24 -3.32
CA ILE A 41 11.62 -0.51 -3.79
C ILE A 41 11.95 -1.44 -4.96
N SER A 42 12.52 -0.90 -6.05
CA SER A 42 12.78 -1.68 -7.26
C SER A 42 13.74 -2.84 -6.99
N GLU A 43 14.74 -2.65 -6.12
CA GLU A 43 15.69 -3.70 -5.74
C GLU A 43 15.03 -4.77 -4.87
N MET A 44 14.31 -4.36 -3.83
CA MET A 44 13.70 -5.30 -2.88
C MET A 44 12.61 -6.14 -3.52
N ILE A 45 11.83 -5.59 -4.46
CA ILE A 45 10.83 -6.37 -5.21
C ILE A 45 11.50 -7.52 -5.95
N ARG A 46 12.58 -7.25 -6.69
CA ARG A 46 13.31 -8.30 -7.44
C ARG A 46 13.97 -9.31 -6.52
N LYS A 47 14.57 -8.84 -5.42
CA LYS A 47 15.31 -9.68 -4.47
C LYS A 47 14.40 -10.62 -3.68
N LEU A 48 13.20 -10.15 -3.33
CA LEU A 48 12.24 -10.86 -2.49
C LEU A 48 11.10 -11.51 -3.28
N ASP A 49 11.12 -11.39 -4.61
CA ASP A 49 10.07 -11.91 -5.52
C ASP A 49 8.66 -11.41 -5.14
N ILE A 50 8.54 -10.10 -4.91
CA ILE A 50 7.27 -9.48 -4.49
C ILE A 50 6.38 -9.28 -5.72
N GLU A 51 5.18 -9.87 -5.71
CA GLU A 51 4.23 -9.75 -6.83
C GLU A 51 3.12 -8.72 -6.60
N LEU A 52 2.81 -8.41 -5.32
CA LEU A 52 1.70 -7.55 -4.92
C LEU A 52 2.17 -6.43 -3.99
N ALA A 53 1.81 -5.18 -4.31
CA ALA A 53 2.11 -4.01 -3.51
C ALA A 53 0.82 -3.35 -2.99
N VAL A 54 0.93 -2.71 -1.83
CA VAL A 54 -0.12 -1.90 -1.23
C VAL A 54 0.40 -0.49 -1.03
N ILE A 55 -0.23 0.50 -1.67
CA ILE A 55 0.12 1.92 -1.52
C ILE A 55 -0.84 2.56 -0.53
N THR A 56 -0.31 3.22 0.50
CA THR A 56 -1.08 3.91 1.54
C THR A 56 -0.64 5.36 1.75
N GLU A 57 0.29 5.86 0.94
CA GLU A 57 0.89 7.19 1.07
C GLU A 57 0.16 8.18 0.15
N PRO A 58 -0.61 9.15 0.69
CA PRO A 58 -1.30 10.17 -0.11
C PRO A 58 -0.38 11.29 -0.62
N ASP A 59 0.91 11.25 -0.31
CA ASP A 59 1.85 12.29 -0.71
C ASP A 59 2.11 12.34 -2.23
N ARG A 60 2.63 13.47 -2.72
CA ARG A 60 2.92 13.77 -4.14
C ARG A 60 3.90 12.79 -4.83
N ASN A 61 4.40 11.81 -4.09
CA ASN A 61 5.38 10.85 -4.55
C ASN A 61 4.76 9.55 -5.07
N ILE A 62 3.42 9.43 -5.11
CA ILE A 62 2.74 8.21 -5.57
C ILE A 62 3.16 7.77 -6.98
N GLU A 63 3.37 8.72 -7.89
CA GLU A 63 3.84 8.45 -9.26
C GLU A 63 5.23 7.80 -9.25
N LYS A 64 6.17 8.36 -8.48
CA LYS A 64 7.53 7.83 -8.34
C LYS A 64 7.57 6.48 -7.63
N ILE A 65 6.72 6.28 -6.63
CA ILE A 65 6.57 4.98 -5.96
C ILE A 65 6.08 3.96 -6.98
N THR A 66 5.06 4.32 -7.76
CA THR A 66 4.48 3.46 -8.80
C THR A 66 5.50 3.10 -9.87
N GLU A 67 6.29 4.06 -10.35
CA GLU A 67 7.38 3.82 -11.29
C GLU A 67 8.38 2.79 -10.74
N ARG A 68 8.83 2.95 -9.49
CA ARG A 68 9.74 2.00 -8.83
C ARG A 68 9.13 0.62 -8.66
N LEU A 69 7.84 0.54 -8.33
CA LEU A 69 7.13 -0.75 -8.24
C LEU A 69 7.15 -1.47 -9.60
N ILE A 70 6.90 -0.75 -10.70
CA ILE A 70 6.92 -1.30 -12.08
C ILE A 70 8.33 -1.73 -12.46
N GLU A 71 9.34 -0.89 -12.22
CA GLU A 71 10.76 -1.23 -12.46
C GLU A 71 11.21 -2.47 -11.67
N GLY A 72 10.62 -2.67 -10.49
CA GLY A 72 10.82 -3.85 -9.67
C GLY A 72 10.19 -5.12 -10.26
N GLY A 73 9.23 -4.99 -11.16
CA GLY A 73 8.48 -6.11 -11.75
C GLY A 73 7.21 -6.48 -10.98
N ILE A 74 6.62 -5.52 -10.26
CA ILE A 74 5.34 -5.76 -9.57
C ILE A 74 4.25 -6.21 -10.57
N LYS A 75 3.32 -7.05 -10.13
CA LYS A 75 2.20 -7.53 -10.96
C LYS A 75 0.87 -6.92 -10.54
N GLY A 76 0.72 -6.60 -9.26
CA GLY A 76 -0.50 -6.02 -8.71
C GLY A 76 -0.22 -4.86 -7.75
N ILE A 77 -1.08 -3.84 -7.82
CA ILE A 77 -1.07 -2.70 -6.90
C ILE A 77 -2.47 -2.51 -6.33
N ILE A 78 -2.58 -2.55 -5.00
CA ILE A 78 -3.77 -2.09 -4.28
C ILE A 78 -3.49 -0.68 -3.79
N ASN A 79 -4.21 0.29 -4.34
CA ASN A 79 -4.07 1.68 -3.97
C ASN A 79 -5.15 2.06 -2.95
N PHE A 80 -4.75 2.32 -1.70
CA PHE A 80 -5.61 2.78 -0.62
C PHE A 80 -5.59 4.31 -0.44
N THR A 81 -4.97 5.03 -1.37
CA THR A 81 -4.96 6.49 -1.34
C THR A 81 -6.23 7.04 -2.00
N PRO A 82 -6.60 8.31 -1.72
CA PRO A 82 -7.72 8.97 -2.40
C PRO A 82 -7.47 9.19 -3.90
N ASP A 83 -6.22 9.24 -4.33
CA ASP A 83 -5.86 9.52 -5.72
C ASP A 83 -6.12 8.29 -6.58
N ILE A 84 -6.72 8.48 -7.76
CA ILE A 84 -6.96 7.37 -8.68
C ILE A 84 -5.66 7.09 -9.44
N LEU A 85 -5.08 5.91 -9.20
CA LEU A 85 -3.97 5.41 -9.97
C LEU A 85 -4.52 4.77 -11.26
N THR A 86 -4.21 5.34 -12.42
CA THR A 86 -4.46 4.70 -13.71
C THR A 86 -3.41 3.62 -13.95
N SER A 87 -3.82 2.49 -14.55
CA SER A 87 -2.87 1.40 -14.81
C SER A 87 -1.68 1.93 -15.62
N PRO A 88 -0.47 1.93 -15.03
CA PRO A 88 0.68 2.61 -15.62
C PRO A 88 1.37 1.77 -16.70
N ALA A 89 1.05 0.47 -16.80
CA ALA A 89 1.59 -0.46 -17.80
C ALA A 89 0.57 -1.58 -18.09
N GLU A 90 0.59 -2.14 -19.31
CA GLU A 90 -0.36 -3.19 -19.74
C GLU A 90 -0.36 -4.45 -18.84
N SER A 91 0.76 -4.72 -18.17
CA SER A 91 0.97 -5.93 -17.37
C SER A 91 0.74 -5.76 -15.86
N VAL A 92 0.33 -4.58 -15.39
CA VAL A 92 0.13 -4.31 -13.95
C VAL A 92 -1.34 -4.12 -13.65
N TYR A 93 -1.87 -4.94 -12.76
CA TYR A 93 -3.25 -4.82 -12.28
C TYR A 93 -3.32 -3.79 -11.16
N VAL A 94 -4.21 -2.80 -11.30
CA VAL A 94 -4.39 -1.75 -10.29
C VAL A 94 -5.82 -1.82 -9.74
N ARG A 95 -5.94 -1.84 -8.40
CA ARG A 95 -7.22 -1.73 -7.70
C ARG A 95 -7.19 -0.52 -6.77
N ASN A 96 -8.00 0.50 -7.11
CA ASN A 96 -8.20 1.67 -6.25
C ASN A 96 -9.27 1.36 -5.19
N MET A 97 -8.98 1.66 -3.93
CA MET A 97 -9.86 1.46 -2.77
C MET A 97 -10.05 2.80 -2.05
N ASP A 98 -11.22 3.41 -2.23
CA ASP A 98 -11.59 4.64 -1.52
C ASP A 98 -12.28 4.29 -0.20
N ILE A 99 -11.47 4.02 0.83
CA ILE A 99 -11.98 3.79 2.18
C ILE A 99 -12.77 5.00 2.69
N ILE A 100 -12.37 6.23 2.35
CA ILE A 100 -13.00 7.43 2.92
C ILE A 100 -14.45 7.55 2.44
N THR A 101 -14.74 7.20 1.20
CA THR A 101 -16.11 7.14 0.70
C THR A 101 -16.95 6.13 1.46
N GLU A 102 -16.41 4.94 1.76
CA GLU A 102 -17.12 3.93 2.56
C GLU A 102 -17.42 4.43 3.97
N PHE A 103 -16.45 5.09 4.62
CA PHE A 103 -16.67 5.69 5.95
C PHE A 103 -17.75 6.78 5.91
N ARG A 104 -17.72 7.67 4.89
CA ARG A 104 -18.76 8.70 4.72
C ARG A 104 -20.13 8.10 4.50
N PHE A 105 -20.22 7.02 3.73
CA PHE A 105 -21.48 6.33 3.46
C PHE A 105 -22.09 5.77 4.76
N ILE A 106 -21.30 5.05 5.56
CA ILE A 106 -21.76 4.52 6.85
C ILE A 106 -22.15 5.65 7.82
N ALA A 107 -21.35 6.72 7.91
CA ALA A 107 -21.67 7.87 8.76
C ALA A 107 -22.99 8.55 8.36
N ALA A 108 -23.26 8.67 7.05
CA ALA A 108 -24.52 9.22 6.55
C ALA A 108 -25.71 8.31 6.91
N LEU A 109 -25.58 6.99 6.77
CA LEU A 109 -26.64 6.05 7.17
C LEU A 109 -26.97 6.15 8.65
N ILE A 110 -25.95 6.21 9.53
CA ILE A 110 -26.15 6.39 10.98
C ILE A 110 -26.92 7.68 11.24
N THR A 111 -26.51 8.78 10.62
CA THR A 111 -27.15 10.10 10.81
C THR A 111 -28.61 10.14 10.34
N LEU A 112 -28.97 9.35 9.32
CA LEU A 112 -30.34 9.25 8.81
C LEU A 112 -31.23 8.34 9.66
N ASN A 113 -30.66 7.31 10.30
CA ASN A 113 -31.39 6.33 11.09
C ASN A 113 -31.57 6.76 12.55
N ASP A 114 -30.75 7.69 13.04
CA ASP A 114 -30.87 8.33 14.36
C ASP A 114 -31.86 9.53 14.36
N ARG A 115 -32.73 9.62 13.34
CA ARG A 115 -33.79 10.64 13.21
C ARG A 115 -35.18 10.05 13.28
#